data_AF-A0A1E7G5Y7-F1
#
_entry.id   AF-A0A1E7G5Y7-F1
#
_cell.length_a   1.000
_cell.length_b   1.000
_cell.length_c   1.000
_cell.angle_alpha   90.00
_cell.angle_beta   90.00
_cell.angle_gamma   90.00
#
_symmetry.space_group_name_H-M   'P 1'
#
loop_
_entity.id
_entity.type
_entity.pdbx_description
1 polymer ?
#
loop_
_entity_poly.entity_id
_entity_poly.type
_entity_poly.pdbx_seq_one_letter_code
_entity_poly.pdbx_strand_id
1 'polypeptide(L)'
;MPYAKITYLPVENAEDAEWCDKKHLMEVWQGLSKGTLTAWLTEMRDRPEFKKGVLNPTHGLVFINKEVFKDFVEWKEATRYKSYKK
;
A
#
# COMPACT_ATOMS: atom_id res chain seq x y z
N MET A 1 18.36 22.96 -2.45
CA MET A 1 17.53 21.80 -2.08
C MET A 1 17.03 21.16 -3.38
N PRO A 2 17.39 19.93 -3.75
CA PRO A 2 16.87 19.32 -4.97
C PRO A 2 15.41 18.89 -4.72
N TYR A 3 14.49 19.41 -5.52
CA TYR A 3 13.08 19.03 -5.49
C TYR A 3 12.92 17.61 -6.04
N ALA A 4 12.15 16.77 -5.35
CA ALA A 4 11.80 15.44 -5.82
C ALA A 4 11.02 15.57 -7.15
N LYS A 5 11.63 15.08 -8.22
CA LYS A 5 11.06 15.10 -9.58
C LYS A 5 10.03 13.99 -9.66
N ILE A 6 8.76 14.31 -9.46
CA ILE A 6 7.67 13.33 -9.58
C ILE A 6 7.47 13.06 -11.07
N THR A 7 7.96 11.92 -11.57
CA THR A 7 7.68 11.42 -12.91
C THR A 7 6.28 10.80 -12.94
N TYR A 8 5.34 11.46 -13.61
CA TYR A 8 4.04 10.88 -13.94
C TYR A 8 4.12 10.16 -15.29
N LEU A 9 3.86 8.85 -15.29
CA LEU A 9 3.79 8.02 -16.49
C LEU A 9 2.32 7.62 -16.76
N PRO A 10 1.80 7.80 -17.99
CA PRO A 10 0.44 7.40 -18.35
C PRO A 10 0.26 5.87 -18.43
N VAL A 11 -1.00 5.45 -18.24
CA VAL A 11 -1.52 4.12 -17.83
C VAL A 11 -1.42 3.02 -18.92
N GLU A 12 -0.31 2.96 -19.64
CA GLU A 12 -0.03 1.85 -20.57
C GLU A 12 1.24 1.06 -20.18
N ASN A 13 2.07 1.62 -19.29
CA ASN A 13 3.22 0.94 -18.66
C ASN A 13 3.03 0.78 -17.14
N ALA A 14 1.82 0.42 -16.69
CA ALA A 14 1.46 0.40 -15.25
C ALA A 14 2.17 -0.71 -14.44
N GLU A 15 2.81 -1.67 -15.11
CA GLU A 15 3.50 -2.79 -14.47
C GLU A 15 4.73 -2.32 -13.65
N ASP A 16 5.53 -1.39 -14.17
CA ASP A 16 6.77 -0.90 -13.54
C ASP A 16 6.56 0.22 -12.50
N ALA A 17 5.34 0.73 -12.31
CA ALA A 17 5.11 1.78 -11.33
C ALA A 17 5.19 1.21 -9.90
N GLU A 18 6.15 1.66 -9.09
CA GLU A 18 6.27 1.26 -7.68
C GLU A 18 5.08 1.72 -6.83
N TRP A 19 4.40 2.80 -7.26
CA TRP A 19 3.30 3.45 -6.55
C TRP A 19 1.99 3.31 -7.32
N CYS A 20 0.91 3.04 -6.61
CA CYS A 20 -0.41 2.88 -7.19
C CYS A 20 -1.52 3.47 -6.31
N ASP A 21 -2.66 3.78 -6.95
CA ASP A 21 -3.88 4.17 -6.25
C ASP A 21 -4.64 2.94 -5.74
N LYS A 22 -5.57 3.18 -4.81
CA LYS A 22 -6.47 2.13 -4.28
C LYS A 22 -7.18 1.32 -5.36
N LYS A 23 -7.61 1.98 -6.44
CA LYS A 23 -8.34 1.31 -7.55
C LYS A 23 -7.44 0.30 -8.25
N HIS A 24 -6.23 0.73 -8.62
CA HIS A 24 -5.30 -0.13 -9.34
C HIS A 24 -4.80 -1.28 -8.46
N LEU A 25 -4.57 -1.03 -7.17
CA LEU A 25 -4.23 -2.10 -6.23
C LEU A 25 -5.34 -3.16 -6.13
N MET A 26 -6.61 -2.76 -6.18
CA MET A 26 -7.75 -3.68 -6.16
C MET A 26 -7.90 -4.48 -7.46
N GLU A 27 -7.46 -3.95 -8.61
CA GLU A 27 -7.44 -4.71 -9.87
C GLU A 27 -6.42 -5.84 -9.83
N VAL A 28 -5.25 -5.57 -9.25
CA VAL A 28 -4.18 -6.57 -9.05
C VAL A 28 -4.57 -7.60 -7.98
N TRP A 29 -5.22 -7.15 -6.91
CA TRP A 29 -5.63 -7.99 -5.78
C TRP A 29 -7.15 -8.24 -5.79
N GLN A 30 -7.63 -9.05 -6.72
CA GLN A 30 -9.07 -9.29 -6.97
C GLN A 30 -9.86 -9.81 -5.75
N GLY A 31 -9.20 -10.38 -4.73
CA GLY A 31 -9.83 -10.81 -3.48
C GLY A 31 -9.94 -9.73 -2.39
N LEU A 32 -9.37 -8.53 -2.60
CA LEU A 32 -9.28 -7.50 -1.58
C LEU A 32 -10.48 -6.56 -1.64
N SER A 33 -11.28 -6.52 -0.56
CA SER A 33 -12.38 -5.56 -0.45
C SER A 33 -11.87 -4.13 -0.17
N LYS A 34 -12.60 -3.12 -0.65
CA LYS A 34 -12.28 -1.70 -0.37
C LYS A 34 -12.23 -1.39 1.14
N GLY A 35 -13.10 -2.04 1.92
CA GLY A 35 -13.15 -1.90 3.38
C GLY A 35 -11.89 -2.46 4.03
N THR A 36 -11.50 -3.67 3.65
CA THR A 36 -10.27 -4.34 4.11
C THR A 36 -9.04 -3.50 3.75
N LEU A 37 -8.95 -3.02 2.51
CA LEU A 37 -7.84 -2.17 2.07
C LEU A 37 -7.73 -0.89 2.91
N THR A 38 -8.86 -0.24 3.22
CA THR A 38 -8.84 0.99 4.03
C THR A 38 -8.42 0.72 5.47
N ALA A 39 -8.83 -0.40 6.05
CA ALA A 39 -8.38 -0.84 7.37
C ALA A 39 -6.87 -1.12 7.37
N TRP A 40 -6.38 -1.86 6.38
CA TRP A 40 -4.96 -2.19 6.23
C TRP A 40 -4.09 -0.96 6.02
N LEU A 41 -4.51 -0.01 5.19
CA LEU A 41 -3.80 1.26 5.01
C LEU A 41 -3.81 2.12 6.28
N THR A 42 -4.77 1.93 7.18
CA THR A 42 -4.75 2.57 8.49
C THR A 42 -3.73 1.90 9.40
N GLU A 43 -3.75 0.56 9.50
CA GLU A 43 -2.73 -0.21 10.23
C GLU A 43 -1.30 0.08 9.73
N MET A 44 -1.10 0.18 8.42
CA MET A 44 0.20 0.51 7.83
C MET A 44 0.68 1.89 8.26
N ARG A 45 -0.22 2.88 8.40
CA ARG A 45 0.14 4.24 8.85
C ARG A 45 0.46 4.31 10.34
N ASP A 46 -0.18 3.46 11.14
CA ASP A 46 0.06 3.38 12.58
C ASP A 46 1.38 2.67 12.92
N ARG A 47 1.94 1.90 11.97
CA ARG A 47 3.20 1.16 12.13
C ARG A 47 4.36 1.89 11.46
N PRO A 48 5.42 2.27 12.20
CA PRO A 48 6.57 2.99 11.64
C PRO A 48 7.23 2.27 10.46
N GLU A 49 7.26 0.94 10.49
CA GLU A 49 7.86 0.07 9.46
C GLU A 49 7.19 0.21 8.09
N PHE A 50 5.85 0.33 8.08
CA PHE A 50 5.04 0.33 6.86
C PHE A 50 4.54 1.74 6.46
N LYS A 51 4.61 2.72 7.37
CA LYS A 51 4.13 4.09 7.15
C LYS A 51 4.75 4.75 5.91
N LYS A 52 6.01 4.42 5.60
CA LYS A 52 6.72 4.92 4.41
C LYS A 52 6.08 4.49 3.08
N GLY A 53 5.30 3.41 3.08
CA GLY A 53 4.63 2.88 1.89
C GLY A 53 3.26 3.47 1.62
N VAL A 54 2.78 4.39 2.48
CA VAL A 54 1.46 5.03 2.32
C VAL A 54 1.63 6.54 2.33
N LEU A 55 1.37 7.17 1.18
CA LEU A 55 1.34 8.63 1.06
C LEU A 55 -0.11 9.09 0.98
N ASN A 56 -0.51 9.94 1.92
CA ASN A 56 -1.84 10.53 1.95
C ASN A 56 -1.74 12.07 1.97
N PRO A 57 -1.42 12.70 0.82
CA PRO A 57 -1.27 14.15 0.74
C PRO A 57 -2.57 14.91 1.02
N THR A 58 -3.75 14.30 0.74
CA THR A 58 -5.07 14.91 0.93
C THR A 58 -6.09 13.85 1.36
N HIS A 59 -7.19 14.25 2.00
CA HIS A 59 -8.28 13.37 2.46
C HIS A 59 -8.88 12.39 1.42
N GLY A 60 -8.65 12.61 0.11
CA GLY A 60 -9.17 11.77 -0.98
C GLY A 60 -8.13 11.05 -1.83
N LEU A 61 -6.84 11.31 -1.65
CA LEU A 61 -5.76 10.79 -2.48
C LEU A 61 -4.79 9.96 -1.64
N VAL A 62 -4.68 8.68 -1.96
CA VAL A 62 -3.77 7.75 -1.29
C VAL A 62 -2.93 7.02 -2.32
N PHE A 63 -1.62 7.22 -2.25
CA PHE A 63 -0.66 6.44 -3.00
C PHE A 63 -0.09 5.34 -2.13
N ILE A 64 0.01 4.15 -2.71
CA ILE A 64 0.39 2.92 -2.04
C ILE A 64 1.58 2.35 -2.79
N ASN A 65 2.69 2.16 -2.08
CA ASN A 65 3.84 1.47 -2.63
C ASN A 65 3.56 -0.05 -2.66
N LYS A 66 3.68 -0.66 -3.85
CA LYS A 66 3.33 -2.07 -4.06
C LYS A 66 4.21 -3.01 -3.24
N GLU A 67 5.51 -2.74 -3.14
CA GLU A 67 6.47 -3.57 -2.41
C GLU A 67 6.20 -3.53 -0.91
N VAL A 68 6.07 -2.33 -0.32
CA VAL A 68 5.79 -2.18 1.11
C VAL A 68 4.42 -2.75 1.47
N PHE A 69 3.44 -2.67 0.56
CA PHE A 69 2.14 -3.31 0.76
C PHE A 69 2.26 -4.84 0.79
N LYS A 70 3.08 -5.44 -0.09
CA LYS A 70 3.37 -6.88 -0.08
C LYS A 70 4.05 -7.30 1.23
N ASP A 71 5.08 -6.57 1.67
CA ASP A 71 5.76 -6.81 2.95
C ASP A 71 4.77 -6.76 4.13
N PHE A 72 3.82 -5.82 4.09
CA PHE A 72 2.76 -5.73 5.10
C PHE A 72 1.85 -6.96 5.09
N VAL A 73 1.47 -7.47 3.91
CA VAL A 73 0.64 -8.67 3.78
C VAL A 73 1.37 -9.92 4.32
N GLU A 74 2.64 -10.10 3.96
CA GLU A 74 3.48 -11.20 4.48
C GLU A 74 3.65 -11.09 5.99
N TRP A 75 3.86 -9.88 6.52
CA TRP A 75 3.91 -9.63 7.95
C TRP A 75 2.58 -9.95 8.65
N LYS A 76 1.43 -9.60 8.04
CA LYS A 76 0.10 -9.94 8.58
C LYS A 76 -0.10 -11.45 8.63
N GLU A 77 0.30 -12.17 7.59
CA GLU A 77 0.26 -13.64 7.56
C GLU A 77 1.12 -14.24 8.68
N ALA A 78 2.39 -13.83 8.79
CA ALA A 78 3.30 -14.29 9.83
C ALA A 78 2.80 -13.96 11.25
N THR A 79 2.19 -12.80 11.45
CA THR A 79 1.68 -12.36 12.75
C THR A 79 0.37 -13.05 13.12
N ARG A 80 -0.47 -13.40 12.13
CA ARG A 80 -1.71 -14.16 12.34
C ARG A 80 -1.44 -15.49 13.06
N TYR A 81 -0.35 -16.17 12.68
CA TYR A 81 0.06 -17.42 13.33
C TYR A 81 0.78 -17.21 14.67
N LYS A 82 1.47 -16.07 14.88
CA LYS A 82 2.07 -15.73 16.18
C LYS A 82 1.01 -15.43 17.25
N SER A 83 -0.12 -14.83 16.88
CA SER A 83 -1.24 -14.61 17.82
C SER A 83 -1.97 -15.89 18.23
N TYR A 84 -1.82 -16.99 17.48
CA TYR A 84 -2.48 -18.27 17.76
C TYR A 84 -1.68 -19.15 18.74
N LYS A 85 -0.39 -18.85 18.97
CA LYS A 85 0.46 -19.54 19.97
C LYS A 85 0.49 -18.81 21.32
N LYS A 86 -0.66 -18.35 21.82
CA LYS A 86 -0.77 -17.80 23.18
C LYS A 86 -1.63 -18.67 24.05
#